data_AF-A0A094AAC1-F1
#
_entry.id   AF-A0A094AAC1-F1
#
_cell.length_a   1.000
_cell.length_b   1.000
_cell.length_c   1.000
_cell.angle_alpha   90.00
_cell.angle_beta   90.00
_cell.angle_gamma   90.00
#
_symmetry.space_group_name_H-M   'P 1'
#
loop_
_entity.id
_entity.type
_entity.pdbx_description
1 polymer ?
#
loop_
_entity_poly.entity_id
_entity_poly.type
_entity_poly.pdbx_seq_one_letter_code
_entity_poly.pdbx_strand_id
1 'polypeptide(L)'
;MGFSKTIAAVAALTAVASAGSSAKTAVATYWGQSGGSLRSYCETADTDYIPLGFINYFPAQGNGWPGSNYASSCWAERYEAPGYRGVDNPRNNHLLTTCPQMAQDIQYCQSKGKKMLLSLGGGYKTYALTGKEDGEDFAEFLWAAYGPKTDEWTGPRPFDPLPGSEGEGIATIVDGFDFDIEFPDSDKSAGYIAMINKLRSYFPEDREFLITGSPQCVVNDANMDLMIQGAEFDIIWVQFYNTWGCSVRDWVTLNPNYAKTGVETTVPKNHAFGGFSYDAWIKRLQAPGSKSKNAKLSIGVLGKPTLGLGGSALDFYVSSAQLKPLIDEYFCHENFGGLMIWDAVTAGGNKDKHGATFQAQIKNLLLAKEAKGCDKPSSPVSSSTIKPTKSKSTSVPATSVPVTTAPITTGPSTAVPTSSSHWGNSTIDSPTLTSTVLRTTVYTVTSCAPTVTSCPLGQVTTATITDYTTWCPGKPTTTASPTNSEKAGTVYTTIVYTITACPPSVTNCPEDAKTTHVATTTKAIYTLTALPSMPVKATLVGTGKKPTGTGSVTPTQPPFAAGAGRVGSSLFAVAAMVVLALLM
;
A
#
# COMPACT_ATOMS: atom_id res chain seq x y z
N MET A 1 7.63 68.95 -26.25
CA MET A 1 7.86 67.49 -26.37
C MET A 1 8.72 67.11 -25.16
N GLY A 2 8.34 66.23 -24.23
CA GLY A 2 7.35 65.16 -24.29
C GLY A 2 8.06 63.84 -24.62
N PHE A 3 8.10 62.81 -23.76
CA PHE A 3 7.32 62.55 -22.53
C PHE A 3 8.19 62.05 -21.36
N SER A 4 7.71 62.27 -20.14
CA SER A 4 8.15 61.52 -18.95
C SER A 4 7.58 60.10 -18.98
N LYS A 5 8.36 59.11 -18.55
CA LYS A 5 7.84 57.80 -18.14
C LYS A 5 8.43 57.39 -16.79
N THR A 6 7.56 57.53 -15.80
CA THR A 6 7.63 57.00 -14.43
C THR A 6 8.37 55.68 -14.29
N ILE A 7 9.29 55.62 -13.32
CA ILE A 7 9.75 54.35 -12.73
C ILE A 7 8.54 53.74 -12.01
N ALA A 8 7.98 52.68 -12.58
CA ALA A 8 6.92 51.91 -11.92
C ALA A 8 7.56 51.00 -10.87
N ALA A 9 7.51 51.42 -9.60
CA ALA A 9 7.78 50.53 -8.48
C ALA A 9 6.65 49.47 -8.42
N VAL A 10 6.87 48.33 -9.07
CA VAL A 10 6.00 47.16 -8.88
C VAL A 10 6.08 46.80 -7.41
N ALA A 11 4.92 46.81 -6.74
CA ALA A 11 4.85 46.59 -5.31
C ALA A 11 5.50 45.23 -4.96
N ALA A 12 6.25 45.20 -3.85
CA ALA A 12 6.69 43.93 -3.28
C ALA A 12 5.44 43.08 -3.04
N LEU A 13 5.36 41.95 -3.74
CA LEU A 13 4.32 40.97 -3.47
C LEU A 13 4.52 40.56 -2.01
N THR A 14 3.57 40.91 -1.14
CA THR A 14 3.63 40.50 0.27
C THR A 14 3.74 38.99 0.27
N ALA A 15 4.87 38.48 0.78
CA ALA A 15 4.99 37.07 1.06
C ALA A 15 3.89 36.73 2.06
N VAL A 16 2.79 36.18 1.56
CA VAL A 16 1.90 35.36 2.37
C VAL A 16 2.80 34.20 2.76
N ALA A 17 3.37 34.30 3.95
CA ALA A 17 3.98 33.17 4.60
C ALA A 17 2.86 32.15 4.74
N SER A 18 2.81 31.19 3.81
CA SER A 18 2.20 29.90 4.08
C SER A 18 2.84 29.45 5.39
N ALA A 19 2.01 29.39 6.44
CA ALA A 19 2.43 28.81 7.70
C ALA A 19 2.72 27.34 7.39
N GLY A 20 3.98 27.05 7.07
CA GLY A 20 4.39 25.77 6.52
C GLY A 20 3.92 24.68 7.46
N SER A 21 3.05 23.80 6.97
CA SER A 21 2.42 22.80 7.83
C SER A 21 3.52 22.02 8.51
N SER A 22 3.58 22.13 9.83
CA SER A 22 4.47 21.34 10.66
C SER A 22 4.28 19.87 10.28
N ALA A 23 5.37 19.10 10.22
CA ALA A 23 5.27 17.67 9.92
C ALA A 23 4.34 16.94 10.92
N LYS A 24 4.12 17.54 12.11
CA LYS A 24 3.17 17.05 13.12
C LYS A 24 1.71 17.38 12.81
N THR A 25 1.43 18.44 12.05
CA THR A 25 0.06 18.82 11.62
C THR A 25 -0.27 18.42 10.19
N ALA A 26 0.59 17.63 9.56
CA ALA A 26 0.38 17.02 8.25
C ALA A 26 -0.84 16.08 8.20
N VAL A 27 -1.58 16.13 7.10
CA VAL A 27 -2.58 15.14 6.69
C VAL A 27 -2.27 14.68 5.27
N ALA A 28 -2.02 13.38 5.11
CA ALA A 28 -1.95 12.74 3.80
C ALA A 28 -3.31 12.10 3.46
N THR A 29 -3.77 12.19 2.20
CA THR A 29 -4.98 11.48 1.76
C THR A 29 -4.75 10.84 0.39
N TYR A 30 -4.87 9.51 0.31
CA TYR A 30 -4.78 8.80 -0.97
C TYR A 30 -5.88 9.23 -1.93
N TRP A 31 -5.57 9.33 -3.22
CA TRP A 31 -6.55 9.61 -4.25
C TRP A 31 -6.27 8.83 -5.54
N GLY A 32 -7.32 8.46 -6.27
CA GLY A 32 -7.24 7.77 -7.58
C GLY A 32 -8.21 6.61 -7.68
N GLN A 33 -8.14 5.63 -6.77
CA GLN A 33 -8.92 4.38 -6.86
C GLN A 33 -10.45 4.54 -6.72
N SER A 34 -10.92 5.65 -6.14
CA SER A 34 -12.36 5.99 -6.09
C SER A 34 -12.82 6.93 -7.22
N GLY A 35 -11.91 7.47 -8.02
CA GLY A 35 -12.17 8.49 -9.05
C GLY A 35 -12.69 9.84 -8.49
N GLY A 36 -13.27 10.66 -9.37
CA GLY A 36 -13.89 11.95 -9.01
C GLY A 36 -13.04 13.17 -9.39
N SER A 37 -13.27 14.31 -8.72
CA SER A 37 -12.49 15.55 -8.92
C SER A 37 -11.34 15.64 -7.92
N LEU A 38 -10.10 15.60 -8.41
CA LEU A 38 -8.91 15.86 -7.60
C LEU A 38 -8.92 17.31 -7.09
N ARG A 39 -9.29 18.26 -7.95
CA ARG A 39 -9.38 19.70 -7.64
C ARG A 39 -10.11 19.99 -6.33
N SER A 40 -11.21 19.29 -6.07
CA SER A 40 -12.05 19.50 -4.86
C SER A 40 -11.30 19.29 -3.53
N TYR A 41 -10.31 18.40 -3.49
CA TYR A 41 -9.45 18.19 -2.31
C TYR A 41 -8.32 19.22 -2.23
N CYS A 42 -8.02 19.88 -3.34
CA CYS A 42 -6.94 20.84 -3.46
C CYS A 42 -7.34 22.26 -3.05
N GLU A 43 -8.64 22.55 -2.98
CA GLU A 43 -9.18 23.86 -2.60
C GLU A 43 -9.35 24.06 -1.08
N THR A 44 -9.27 22.99 -0.28
CA THR A 44 -9.32 23.09 1.19
C THR A 44 -7.92 23.04 1.83
N ALA A 45 -7.82 23.45 3.10
CA ALA A 45 -6.58 23.38 3.89
C ALA A 45 -6.41 22.04 4.64
N ASP A 46 -7.26 21.05 4.34
CA ASP A 46 -7.42 19.85 5.18
C ASP A 46 -6.42 18.73 4.89
N THR A 47 -5.74 18.80 3.74
CA THR A 47 -4.78 17.83 3.22
C THR A 47 -3.51 18.57 2.79
N ASP A 48 -2.33 18.01 3.09
CA ASP A 48 -1.02 18.55 2.70
C ASP A 48 -0.33 17.67 1.65
N TYR A 49 -0.52 16.35 1.73
CA TYR A 49 0.08 15.35 0.83
C TYR A 49 -1.01 14.54 0.12
N ILE A 50 -0.87 14.32 -1.19
CA ILE A 50 -1.77 13.46 -1.97
C ILE A 50 -0.93 12.41 -2.72
N PRO A 51 -0.82 11.19 -2.18
CA PRO A 51 -0.42 10.02 -2.94
C PRO A 51 -1.45 9.68 -4.02
N LEU A 52 -1.01 9.68 -5.27
CA LEU A 52 -1.80 9.36 -6.46
C LEU A 52 -1.68 7.87 -6.74
N GLY A 53 -2.70 7.10 -6.35
CA GLY A 53 -2.76 5.65 -6.49
C GLY A 53 -3.42 5.20 -7.80
N PHE A 54 -2.74 4.50 -8.72
CA PHE A 54 -1.39 3.94 -8.63
C PHE A 54 -0.70 3.73 -9.99
N ILE A 55 0.63 3.60 -9.94
CA ILE A 55 1.43 2.76 -10.82
C ILE A 55 1.37 1.31 -10.30
N ASN A 56 0.54 0.46 -10.91
CA ASN A 56 0.20 -0.88 -10.39
C ASN A 56 0.68 -2.07 -11.26
N TYR A 57 1.42 -1.81 -12.34
CA TYR A 57 2.27 -2.83 -12.99
C TYR A 57 3.69 -2.25 -13.10
N PHE A 58 4.72 -3.05 -12.85
CA PHE A 58 6.12 -2.63 -13.03
C PHE A 58 6.67 -3.16 -14.37
N PRO A 59 7.81 -2.66 -14.89
CA PRO A 59 8.30 -2.95 -16.25
C PRO A 59 8.28 -4.43 -16.69
N ALA A 60 8.58 -5.35 -15.77
CA ALA A 60 8.61 -6.80 -16.02
C ALA A 60 7.21 -7.47 -16.09
N GLN A 61 6.16 -6.84 -15.57
CA GLN A 61 4.76 -7.30 -15.71
C GLN A 61 3.96 -6.48 -16.73
N GLY A 62 4.41 -5.25 -17.00
CA GLY A 62 4.04 -4.46 -18.17
C GLY A 62 4.73 -4.98 -19.44
N ASN A 63 5.20 -4.04 -20.27
CA ASN A 63 5.86 -4.32 -21.55
C ASN A 63 7.15 -3.49 -21.70
N GLY A 64 8.00 -3.50 -20.67
CA GLY A 64 9.19 -2.65 -20.58
C GLY A 64 8.94 -1.27 -19.96
N TRP A 65 7.71 -0.76 -20.08
CA TRP A 65 7.21 0.36 -19.29
C TRP A 65 6.19 -0.14 -18.25
N PRO A 66 6.03 0.58 -17.11
CA PRO A 66 5.04 0.26 -16.08
C PRO A 66 3.59 0.43 -16.57
N GLY A 67 2.63 0.10 -15.71
CA GLY A 67 1.20 0.31 -15.94
C GLY A 67 0.56 1.16 -14.86
N SER A 68 -0.52 1.86 -15.22
CA SER A 68 -1.19 2.82 -14.34
C SER A 68 -2.70 2.58 -14.26
N ASN A 69 -3.28 2.89 -13.10
CA ASN A 69 -4.72 2.88 -12.89
C ASN A 69 -5.12 3.96 -11.88
N TYR A 70 -6.02 4.86 -12.30
CA TYR A 70 -6.60 5.91 -11.45
C TYR A 70 -8.13 5.87 -11.56
N ALA A 71 -8.69 4.65 -11.47
CA ALA A 71 -10.10 4.33 -11.68
C ALA A 71 -10.70 4.99 -12.94
N SER A 72 -11.60 5.96 -12.78
CA SER A 72 -12.26 6.69 -13.88
C SER A 72 -11.55 7.99 -14.31
N SER A 73 -10.50 8.40 -13.60
CA SER A 73 -9.79 9.67 -13.82
C SER A 73 -8.77 9.61 -14.97
N CYS A 74 -8.35 8.41 -15.38
CA CYS A 74 -7.57 8.17 -16.59
C CYS A 74 -8.18 7.02 -17.39
N TRP A 75 -8.26 7.17 -18.71
CA TRP A 75 -8.95 6.22 -19.61
C TRP A 75 -8.47 6.38 -21.06
N ALA A 76 -9.13 5.68 -21.98
CA ALA A 76 -8.77 5.54 -23.39
C ALA A 76 -7.46 4.75 -23.63
N GLU A 77 -6.46 5.40 -24.23
CA GLU A 77 -5.33 4.74 -24.89
C GLU A 77 -4.20 4.37 -23.91
N ARG A 78 -3.29 3.51 -24.38
CA ARG A 78 -2.05 3.17 -23.66
C ARG A 78 -0.85 3.48 -24.54
N TYR A 79 0.24 3.91 -23.93
CA TYR A 79 1.51 4.10 -24.63
C TYR A 79 2.03 2.77 -25.19
N GLU A 80 2.57 2.81 -26.41
CA GLU A 80 3.32 1.70 -26.98
C GLU A 80 4.70 1.62 -26.33
N ALA A 81 4.92 0.59 -25.52
CA ALA A 81 6.14 0.38 -24.77
C ALA A 81 7.14 -0.52 -25.53
N PRO A 82 8.46 -0.41 -25.29
CA PRO A 82 9.50 -0.99 -26.14
C PRO A 82 9.73 -2.51 -25.99
N GLY A 83 8.92 -3.20 -25.18
CA GLY A 83 9.17 -4.57 -24.76
C GLY A 83 10.12 -4.66 -23.56
N TYR A 84 10.05 -5.78 -22.84
CA TYR A 84 10.90 -6.05 -21.68
C TYR A 84 11.96 -7.10 -22.02
N ARG A 85 13.24 -6.78 -21.77
CA ARG A 85 14.41 -7.65 -22.03
C ARG A 85 14.38 -8.36 -23.40
N GLY A 86 14.00 -7.61 -24.45
CA GLY A 86 13.95 -8.10 -25.84
C GLY A 86 12.69 -8.87 -26.22
N VAL A 87 11.68 -8.94 -25.34
CA VAL A 87 10.36 -9.51 -25.63
C VAL A 87 9.32 -8.40 -25.65
N ASP A 88 8.74 -8.12 -26.81
CA ASP A 88 7.57 -7.25 -26.96
C ASP A 88 6.26 -8.08 -26.88
N ASN A 89 5.34 -7.61 -26.05
CA ASN A 89 3.98 -8.09 -25.93
C ASN A 89 3.03 -6.89 -25.71
N PRO A 90 2.50 -6.27 -26.78
CA PRO A 90 1.67 -5.07 -26.70
C PRO A 90 0.36 -5.23 -25.89
N ARG A 91 -0.04 -6.47 -25.55
CA ARG A 91 -1.18 -6.71 -24.64
C ARG A 91 -0.91 -6.23 -23.22
N ASN A 92 0.37 -6.18 -22.83
CA ASN A 92 0.83 -5.68 -21.53
C ASN A 92 1.16 -4.17 -21.55
N ASN A 93 0.86 -3.45 -22.64
CA ASN A 93 0.90 -1.99 -22.64
C ASN A 93 -0.17 -1.47 -21.67
N HIS A 94 0.22 -1.13 -20.44
CA HIS A 94 -0.69 -0.76 -19.34
C HIS A 94 -0.57 0.71 -18.89
N LEU A 95 0.38 1.49 -19.43
CA LEU A 95 0.53 2.90 -19.10
C LEU A 95 -0.52 3.73 -19.85
N LEU A 96 -1.50 4.28 -19.13
CA LEU A 96 -2.55 5.12 -19.72
C LEU A 96 -1.95 6.43 -20.26
N THR A 97 -2.35 6.84 -21.46
CA THR A 97 -1.89 8.09 -22.10
C THR A 97 -2.59 9.33 -21.59
N THR A 98 -3.83 9.18 -21.13
CA THR A 98 -4.79 10.28 -21.05
C THR A 98 -5.46 10.30 -19.69
N CYS A 99 -5.22 11.38 -18.93
CA CYS A 99 -5.75 11.62 -17.59
C CYS A 99 -6.54 12.95 -17.55
N PRO A 100 -7.75 13.03 -18.15
CA PRO A 100 -8.49 14.29 -18.26
C PRO A 100 -8.87 14.86 -16.90
N GLN A 101 -8.78 16.18 -16.77
CA GLN A 101 -8.90 16.96 -15.53
C GLN A 101 -7.83 16.66 -14.47
N MET A 102 -7.46 15.39 -14.25
CA MET A 102 -6.43 14.98 -13.29
C MET A 102 -5.06 15.61 -13.60
N ALA A 103 -4.61 15.60 -14.86
CA ALA A 103 -3.30 16.17 -15.23
C ALA A 103 -3.19 17.67 -14.91
N GLN A 104 -4.27 18.42 -15.18
CA GLN A 104 -4.39 19.85 -14.87
C GLN A 104 -4.51 20.09 -13.36
N ASP A 105 -5.32 19.26 -12.68
CA ASP A 105 -5.57 19.35 -11.25
C ASP A 105 -4.27 19.17 -10.44
N ILE A 106 -3.33 18.31 -10.86
CA ILE A 106 -2.04 18.11 -10.16
C ILE A 106 -1.26 19.44 -10.05
N GLN A 107 -1.10 20.18 -11.15
CA GLN A 107 -0.42 21.48 -11.13
C GLN A 107 -1.20 22.50 -10.27
N TYR A 108 -2.53 22.47 -10.33
CA TYR A 108 -3.36 23.30 -9.46
C TYR A 108 -3.17 22.96 -7.97
N CYS A 109 -3.10 21.69 -7.59
CA CYS A 109 -2.83 21.25 -6.22
C CYS A 109 -1.47 21.75 -5.71
N GLN A 110 -0.44 21.71 -6.55
CA GLN A 110 0.88 22.28 -6.26
C GLN A 110 0.81 23.81 -6.08
N SER A 111 0.01 24.51 -6.90
CA SER A 111 -0.27 25.95 -6.72
C SER A 111 -0.98 26.29 -5.41
N LYS A 112 -1.63 25.31 -4.76
CA LYS A 112 -2.25 25.41 -3.42
C LYS A 112 -1.34 24.89 -2.31
N GLY A 113 -0.06 24.66 -2.61
CA GLY A 113 0.96 24.22 -1.66
C GLY A 113 0.88 22.74 -1.26
N LYS A 114 0.15 21.91 -2.00
CA LYS A 114 0.04 20.46 -1.73
C LYS A 114 1.13 19.69 -2.44
N LYS A 115 1.70 18.69 -1.75
CA LYS A 115 2.73 17.79 -2.27
C LYS A 115 2.04 16.64 -3.01
N MET A 116 2.28 16.55 -4.31
CA MET A 116 1.66 15.55 -5.19
C MET A 116 2.64 14.41 -5.44
N LEU A 117 2.31 13.21 -4.96
CA LEU A 117 3.25 12.08 -4.93
C LEU A 117 2.76 10.96 -5.85
N LEU A 118 3.64 10.40 -6.66
CA LEU A 118 3.30 9.24 -7.49
C LEU A 118 3.35 7.97 -6.64
N SER A 119 2.23 7.27 -6.46
CA SER A 119 2.19 6.05 -5.64
C SER A 119 2.35 4.79 -6.48
N LEU A 120 3.19 3.88 -6.00
CA LEU A 120 3.55 2.62 -6.63
C LEU A 120 2.98 1.45 -5.83
N GLY A 121 2.27 0.53 -6.51
CA GLY A 121 1.79 -0.72 -5.94
C GLY A 121 0.28 -0.76 -5.71
N GLY A 122 -0.12 -0.77 -4.44
CA GLY A 122 -1.48 -1.00 -3.95
C GLY A 122 -1.89 -2.48 -3.87
N GLY A 123 -3.08 -2.76 -3.33
CA GLY A 123 -3.56 -4.11 -2.97
C GLY A 123 -3.90 -5.10 -4.10
N TYR A 124 -3.41 -4.87 -5.32
CA TYR A 124 -3.56 -5.79 -6.46
C TYR A 124 -2.24 -6.45 -6.82
N LYS A 125 -2.19 -7.79 -6.86
CA LYS A 125 -0.96 -8.54 -7.15
C LYS A 125 -0.63 -8.57 -8.66
N THR A 126 -0.38 -7.40 -9.22
CA THR A 126 -0.07 -7.15 -10.64
C THR A 126 1.36 -6.66 -10.88
N TYR A 127 2.13 -6.40 -9.81
CA TYR A 127 3.50 -5.94 -9.84
C TYR A 127 4.44 -6.82 -9.00
N ALA A 128 5.73 -6.83 -9.36
CA ALA A 128 6.84 -7.30 -8.54
C ALA A 128 8.15 -6.70 -9.08
N LEU A 129 8.95 -6.10 -8.20
CA LEU A 129 10.31 -5.67 -8.51
C LEU A 129 11.30 -6.73 -8.01
N THR A 130 12.34 -7.03 -8.77
CA THR A 130 13.36 -8.03 -8.39
C THR A 130 14.64 -7.79 -9.20
N GLY A 131 15.76 -7.64 -8.50
CA GLY A 131 17.07 -7.34 -9.09
C GLY A 131 17.41 -5.86 -9.10
N LYS A 132 18.71 -5.55 -8.92
CA LYS A 132 19.25 -4.18 -8.89
C LYS A 132 19.00 -3.43 -10.22
N GLU A 133 19.21 -4.13 -11.34
CA GLU A 133 19.05 -3.61 -12.70
C GLU A 133 17.62 -3.11 -12.94
N ASP A 134 16.60 -3.99 -12.82
CA ASP A 134 15.19 -3.63 -12.92
C ASP A 134 14.78 -2.47 -11.99
N GLY A 135 15.39 -2.37 -10.79
CA GLY A 135 15.16 -1.27 -9.87
C GLY A 135 15.73 0.06 -10.33
N GLU A 136 16.95 0.06 -10.87
CA GLU A 136 17.59 1.26 -11.42
C GLU A 136 16.91 1.71 -12.72
N ASP A 137 16.63 0.80 -13.64
CA ASP A 137 15.92 1.06 -14.90
C ASP A 137 14.52 1.67 -14.65
N PHE A 138 13.79 1.14 -13.66
CA PHE A 138 12.46 1.65 -13.31
C PHE A 138 12.52 3.02 -12.64
N ALA A 139 13.56 3.30 -11.83
CA ALA A 139 13.81 4.64 -11.30
C ALA A 139 14.16 5.65 -12.41
N GLU A 140 14.96 5.26 -13.41
CA GLU A 140 15.25 6.11 -14.58
C GLU A 140 13.97 6.45 -15.37
N PHE A 141 13.15 5.43 -15.67
CA PHE A 141 11.87 5.64 -16.34
C PHE A 141 10.97 6.62 -15.57
N LEU A 142 10.80 6.43 -14.27
CA LEU A 142 9.91 7.27 -13.46
C LEU A 142 10.42 8.70 -13.32
N TRP A 143 11.73 8.88 -13.19
CA TRP A 143 12.32 10.22 -13.13
C TRP A 143 12.10 10.99 -14.44
N ALA A 144 12.27 10.36 -15.59
CA ALA A 144 12.04 11.01 -16.88
C ALA A 144 10.54 11.24 -17.18
N ALA A 145 9.68 10.27 -16.87
CA ALA A 145 8.24 10.34 -17.16
C ALA A 145 7.43 11.25 -16.21
N TYR A 146 7.90 11.46 -14.97
CA TYR A 146 7.16 12.19 -13.92
C TYR A 146 7.99 13.26 -13.17
N GLY A 147 9.32 13.22 -13.26
CA GLY A 147 10.21 14.24 -12.73
C GLY A 147 10.39 15.43 -13.69
N PRO A 148 11.45 16.23 -13.53
CA PRO A 148 11.80 17.33 -14.43
C PRO A 148 11.95 16.86 -15.88
N LYS A 149 11.30 17.58 -16.81
CA LYS A 149 11.47 17.34 -18.25
C LYS A 149 12.89 17.72 -18.70
N THR A 150 13.50 16.89 -19.52
CA THR A 150 14.72 17.20 -20.28
C THR A 150 14.46 17.04 -21.78
N ASP A 151 15.38 17.50 -22.64
CA ASP A 151 15.22 17.43 -24.10
C ASP A 151 15.58 16.05 -24.67
N GLU A 152 16.32 15.24 -23.91
CA GLU A 152 16.69 13.85 -24.26
C GLU A 152 15.52 12.88 -24.10
N TRP A 153 14.54 13.18 -23.24
CA TRP A 153 13.39 12.31 -23.00
C TRP A 153 12.28 12.51 -24.03
N THR A 154 12.31 11.68 -25.08
CA THR A 154 11.22 11.57 -26.06
C THR A 154 10.15 10.53 -25.66
N GLY A 155 10.12 10.11 -24.40
CA GLY A 155 9.22 9.08 -23.88
C GLY A 155 7.89 9.62 -23.34
N PRO A 156 7.09 8.77 -22.66
CA PRO A 156 5.80 9.15 -22.10
C PRO A 156 5.91 10.25 -21.03
N ARG A 157 4.86 11.08 -20.94
CA ARG A 157 4.71 12.17 -19.96
C ARG A 157 3.27 12.18 -19.43
N PRO A 158 2.82 11.15 -18.67
CA PRO A 158 1.39 10.85 -18.52
C PRO A 158 0.58 11.86 -17.69
N PHE A 159 1.25 12.78 -17.00
CA PHE A 159 0.64 13.85 -16.20
C PHE A 159 0.83 15.25 -16.78
N ASP A 160 1.49 15.41 -17.94
CA ASP A 160 1.59 16.73 -18.59
C ASP A 160 0.20 17.14 -19.12
N PRO A 161 -0.24 18.40 -18.96
CA PRO A 161 -1.59 18.82 -19.34
C PRO A 161 -1.86 18.69 -20.84
N LEU A 162 -3.05 18.18 -21.16
CA LEU A 162 -3.48 17.95 -22.53
C LEU A 162 -3.58 19.27 -23.34
N PRO A 163 -3.43 19.24 -24.68
CA PRO A 163 -3.60 20.44 -25.50
C PRO A 163 -4.95 21.12 -25.32
N GLY A 164 -4.97 22.44 -25.28
CA GLY A 164 -6.15 23.27 -25.02
C GLY A 164 -6.62 23.29 -23.56
N SER A 165 -5.75 23.03 -22.58
CA SER A 165 -6.12 22.94 -21.16
C SER A 165 -5.23 23.76 -20.21
N GLU A 166 -5.69 23.93 -18.96
CA GLU A 166 -4.97 24.67 -17.92
C GLU A 166 -3.62 24.00 -17.60
N GLY A 167 -2.52 24.73 -17.78
CA GLY A 167 -1.15 24.22 -17.63
C GLY A 167 -0.52 23.64 -18.91
N GLU A 168 -1.19 23.74 -20.07
CA GLU A 168 -0.61 23.32 -21.36
C GLU A 168 0.80 23.91 -21.59
N GLY A 169 1.72 23.06 -22.03
CA GLY A 169 3.12 23.41 -22.27
C GLY A 169 4.01 23.46 -21.01
N ILE A 170 3.42 23.44 -19.81
CA ILE A 170 4.15 23.31 -18.54
C ILE A 170 4.25 21.83 -18.19
N ALA A 171 5.47 21.31 -18.02
CA ALA A 171 5.68 19.93 -17.60
C ALA A 171 5.26 19.73 -16.13
N THR A 172 4.43 18.73 -15.86
CA THR A 172 4.02 18.34 -14.50
C THR A 172 5.15 17.56 -13.84
N ILE A 173 5.66 18.08 -12.74
CA ILE A 173 6.76 17.47 -11.98
C ILE A 173 6.23 17.08 -10.61
N VAL A 174 6.08 15.78 -10.35
CA VAL A 174 5.63 15.28 -9.04
C VAL A 174 6.61 15.67 -7.93
N ASP A 175 6.13 15.82 -6.70
CA ASP A 175 6.95 16.22 -5.54
C ASP A 175 7.64 15.04 -4.85
N GLY A 176 7.54 13.84 -5.43
CA GLY A 176 8.11 12.63 -4.88
C GLY A 176 7.38 11.36 -5.28
N PHE A 177 7.82 10.25 -4.68
CA PHE A 177 7.36 8.89 -4.94
C PHE A 177 6.93 8.22 -3.63
N ASP A 178 5.83 7.49 -3.70
CA ASP A 178 5.24 6.74 -2.60
C ASP A 178 5.25 5.24 -2.92
N PHE A 179 5.59 4.42 -1.94
CA PHE A 179 5.74 2.97 -2.06
C PHE A 179 4.67 2.28 -1.21
N ASP A 180 3.55 1.92 -1.83
CA ASP A 180 2.45 1.15 -1.23
C ASP A 180 2.58 -0.33 -1.62
N ILE A 181 3.64 -0.97 -1.13
CA ILE A 181 4.03 -2.32 -1.55
C ILE A 181 3.33 -3.36 -0.66
N GLU A 182 2.21 -3.89 -1.15
CA GLU A 182 1.35 -4.82 -0.41
C GLU A 182 1.72 -6.31 -0.60
N PHE A 183 2.76 -6.63 -1.39
CA PHE A 183 3.19 -8.02 -1.62
C PHE A 183 4.70 -8.20 -1.40
N PRO A 184 5.13 -9.34 -0.81
CA PRO A 184 6.53 -9.59 -0.53
C PRO A 184 7.31 -9.87 -1.81
N ASP A 185 8.52 -9.31 -1.88
CA ASP A 185 9.46 -9.55 -2.96
C ASP A 185 10.14 -10.93 -2.89
N SER A 186 11.01 -11.21 -3.87
CA SER A 186 11.78 -12.46 -3.93
C SER A 186 13.29 -12.28 -3.68
N ASP A 187 13.75 -11.04 -3.47
CA ASP A 187 15.16 -10.64 -3.56
C ASP A 187 15.71 -9.93 -2.30
N LYS A 188 14.91 -9.85 -1.24
CA LYS A 188 15.17 -9.12 0.02
C LYS A 188 15.18 -7.61 -0.20
N SER A 189 14.22 -7.16 -0.99
CA SER A 189 13.97 -5.80 -1.45
C SER A 189 15.14 -5.16 -2.20
N ALA A 190 16.03 -5.96 -2.81
CA ALA A 190 17.23 -5.45 -3.46
C ALA A 190 16.91 -4.53 -4.64
N GLY A 191 15.88 -4.85 -5.44
CA GLY A 191 15.35 -3.97 -6.48
C GLY A 191 14.76 -2.66 -5.94
N TYR A 192 13.93 -2.72 -4.89
CA TYR A 192 13.36 -1.51 -4.28
C TYR A 192 14.42 -0.61 -3.63
N ILE A 193 15.41 -1.19 -2.96
CA ILE A 193 16.55 -0.46 -2.38
C ILE A 193 17.37 0.20 -3.48
N ALA A 194 17.64 -0.50 -4.59
CA ALA A 194 18.35 0.08 -5.73
C ALA A 194 17.56 1.26 -6.34
N MET A 195 16.26 1.04 -6.58
CA MET A 195 15.32 2.02 -7.12
C MET A 195 15.25 3.30 -6.29
N ILE A 196 15.08 3.20 -4.96
CA ILE A 196 14.98 4.37 -4.08
C ILE A 196 16.31 5.14 -4.05
N ASN A 197 17.44 4.44 -3.91
CA ASN A 197 18.75 5.10 -3.91
C ASN A 197 19.05 5.77 -5.27
N LYS A 198 18.60 5.19 -6.38
CA LYS A 198 18.68 5.75 -7.72
C LYS A 198 17.81 7.01 -7.87
N LEU A 199 16.55 6.98 -7.43
CA LEU A 199 15.69 8.18 -7.38
C LEU A 199 16.32 9.29 -6.54
N ARG A 200 16.78 8.98 -5.32
CA ARG A 200 17.50 9.94 -4.46
C ARG A 200 18.74 10.54 -5.13
N SER A 201 19.45 9.78 -5.98
CA SER A 201 20.61 10.29 -6.72
C SER A 201 20.28 11.31 -7.82
N TYR A 202 19.00 11.44 -8.19
CA TYR A 202 18.52 12.44 -9.14
C TYR A 202 17.90 13.69 -8.48
N PHE A 203 17.63 13.65 -7.18
CA PHE A 203 17.00 14.78 -6.48
C PHE A 203 17.99 15.94 -6.34
N PRO A 204 17.69 17.15 -6.86
CA PRO A 204 18.60 18.29 -6.79
C PRO A 204 18.54 18.98 -5.41
N GLU A 205 19.61 19.68 -5.04
CA GLU A 205 19.71 20.35 -3.73
C GLU A 205 18.76 21.56 -3.57
N ASP A 206 18.23 22.13 -4.66
CA ASP A 206 17.40 23.33 -4.66
C ASP A 206 15.88 23.04 -4.66
N ARG A 207 15.45 21.80 -4.93
CA ARG A 207 14.05 21.36 -4.82
C ARG A 207 13.93 20.08 -4.01
N GLU A 208 13.19 20.18 -2.90
CA GLU A 208 12.78 19.02 -2.10
C GLU A 208 11.86 18.09 -2.91
N PHE A 209 12.33 16.86 -3.11
CA PHE A 209 11.53 15.70 -3.57
C PHE A 209 11.50 14.64 -2.46
N LEU A 210 10.37 13.95 -2.33
CA LEU A 210 10.11 13.02 -1.24
C LEU A 210 10.17 11.55 -1.68
N ILE A 211 10.64 10.68 -0.78
CA ILE A 211 10.42 9.23 -0.82
C ILE A 211 9.57 8.86 0.39
N THR A 212 8.46 8.17 0.15
CA THR A 212 7.44 7.88 1.15
C THR A 212 6.90 6.45 1.03
N GLY A 213 6.23 5.91 2.05
CA GLY A 213 5.77 4.51 1.96
C GLY A 213 4.85 4.01 3.07
N SER A 214 4.22 2.87 2.81
CA SER A 214 2.91 2.51 3.38
C SER A 214 2.83 1.10 3.99
N PRO A 215 3.77 0.70 4.87
CA PRO A 215 3.77 -0.63 5.48
C PRO A 215 2.50 -0.88 6.30
N GLN A 216 2.10 -2.14 6.45
CA GLN A 216 1.01 -2.51 7.35
C GLN A 216 1.48 -2.46 8.82
N CYS A 217 0.55 -2.48 9.78
CA CYS A 217 0.92 -2.23 11.18
C CYS A 217 1.79 -3.31 11.85
N VAL A 218 2.02 -4.47 11.25
CA VAL A 218 2.87 -5.51 11.84
C VAL A 218 4.34 -5.08 11.80
N VAL A 219 5.04 -5.21 12.92
CA VAL A 219 6.50 -5.00 13.00
C VAL A 219 7.18 -6.36 13.16
N ASN A 220 8.07 -6.79 12.27
CA ASN A 220 8.47 -6.15 11.00
C ASN A 220 7.41 -6.37 9.90
N ASP A 221 7.25 -5.41 8.99
CA ASP A 221 6.37 -5.56 7.83
C ASP A 221 6.95 -6.55 6.81
N ALA A 222 6.10 -7.40 6.24
CA ALA A 222 6.54 -8.50 5.37
C ALA A 222 7.01 -8.07 3.97
N ASN A 223 6.68 -6.85 3.55
CA ASN A 223 6.88 -6.35 2.19
C ASN A 223 7.91 -5.21 2.16
N MET A 224 7.88 -4.34 3.17
CA MET A 224 8.57 -3.04 3.16
C MET A 224 9.70 -2.90 4.19
N ASP A 225 9.79 -3.77 5.21
CA ASP A 225 10.77 -3.63 6.28
C ASP A 225 12.22 -3.50 5.75
N LEU A 226 12.60 -4.34 4.81
CA LEU A 226 13.98 -4.36 4.28
C LEU A 226 14.28 -3.12 3.42
N MET A 227 13.34 -2.62 2.62
CA MET A 227 13.55 -1.37 1.89
C MET A 227 13.60 -0.15 2.82
N ILE A 228 12.76 -0.08 3.86
CA ILE A 228 12.77 1.00 4.86
C ILE A 228 14.10 1.05 5.64
N GLN A 229 14.69 -0.11 5.94
CA GLN A 229 16.02 -0.17 6.55
C GLN A 229 17.15 0.14 5.55
N GLY A 230 17.02 -0.30 4.29
CA GLY A 230 18.09 -0.27 3.29
C GLY A 230 18.18 1.02 2.45
N ALA A 231 17.13 1.82 2.41
CA ALA A 231 17.05 3.08 1.66
C ALA A 231 16.36 4.19 2.49
N GLU A 232 16.55 5.44 2.08
CA GLU A 232 16.14 6.62 2.87
C GLU A 232 14.75 7.12 2.47
N PHE A 233 13.78 6.99 3.39
CA PHE A 233 12.43 7.55 3.30
C PHE A 233 12.30 8.82 4.19
N ASP A 234 11.49 9.77 3.77
CA ASP A 234 11.16 10.99 4.54
C ASP A 234 9.94 10.80 5.44
N ILE A 235 8.93 10.07 4.97
CA ILE A 235 7.66 9.84 5.66
C ILE A 235 7.23 8.38 5.47
N ILE A 236 6.82 7.73 6.56
CA ILE A 236 6.24 6.39 6.59
C ILE A 236 4.83 6.50 7.18
N TRP A 237 3.80 6.23 6.38
CA TRP A 237 2.40 6.20 6.83
C TRP A 237 1.94 4.76 7.02
N VAL A 238 2.20 4.24 8.23
CA VAL A 238 1.81 2.87 8.59
C VAL A 238 0.29 2.72 8.51
N GLN A 239 -0.17 1.71 7.78
CA GLN A 239 -1.58 1.33 7.67
C GLN A 239 -2.05 0.68 8.98
N PHE A 240 -2.47 1.48 9.96
CA PHE A 240 -2.96 1.02 11.27
C PHE A 240 -4.44 0.59 11.22
N TYR A 241 -4.82 -0.13 10.18
CA TYR A 241 -6.14 -0.71 9.92
C TYR A 241 -6.00 -2.10 9.26
N ASN A 242 -7.12 -2.78 9.01
CA ASN A 242 -7.24 -4.13 8.44
C ASN A 242 -6.60 -5.30 9.24
N THR A 243 -5.58 -5.05 10.07
CA THR A 243 -4.91 -6.07 10.89
C THR A 243 -5.13 -5.82 12.38
N TRP A 244 -5.83 -6.74 13.05
CA TRP A 244 -6.02 -6.76 14.50
C TRP A 244 -4.71 -7.06 15.23
N GLY A 245 -4.56 -6.50 16.43
CA GLY A 245 -3.37 -6.65 17.25
C GLY A 245 -2.37 -5.51 17.10
N CYS A 246 -2.45 -4.69 16.05
CA CYS A 246 -1.56 -3.54 15.84
C CYS A 246 -2.25 -2.26 15.38
N SER A 247 -3.57 -2.26 15.20
CA SER A 247 -4.34 -1.14 14.63
C SER A 247 -4.61 0.00 15.62
N VAL A 248 -5.01 1.16 15.10
CA VAL A 248 -5.54 2.26 15.92
C VAL A 248 -6.82 1.82 16.67
N ARG A 249 -7.62 0.91 16.09
CA ARG A 249 -8.80 0.38 16.77
C ARG A 249 -8.44 -0.50 17.97
N ASP A 250 -7.30 -1.19 17.96
CA ASP A 250 -6.78 -1.88 19.15
C ASP A 250 -6.50 -0.87 20.28
N TRP A 251 -5.80 0.24 19.98
CA TRP A 251 -5.54 1.32 20.95
C TRP A 251 -6.84 1.86 21.56
N VAL A 252 -7.78 2.28 20.71
CA VAL A 252 -9.06 2.86 21.14
C VAL A 252 -9.89 1.88 21.98
N THR A 253 -9.79 0.58 21.73
CA THR A 253 -10.50 -0.46 22.49
C THR A 253 -9.86 -0.73 23.84
N LEU A 254 -8.52 -0.66 23.95
CA LEU A 254 -7.77 -0.83 25.20
C LEU A 254 -7.76 0.45 26.07
N ASN A 255 -7.95 1.62 25.48
CA ASN A 255 -7.80 2.93 26.14
C ASN A 255 -9.10 3.76 26.33
N PRO A 256 -10.27 3.17 26.69
CA PRO A 256 -11.55 3.90 26.75
C PRO A 256 -11.62 4.97 27.85
N ASN A 257 -10.66 4.99 28.79
CA ASN A 257 -10.56 6.00 29.85
C ASN A 257 -9.42 7.00 29.65
N TYR A 258 -8.57 6.87 28.62
CA TYR A 258 -7.39 7.74 28.44
C TYR A 258 -7.74 9.23 28.50
N ALA A 259 -8.84 9.63 27.86
CA ALA A 259 -9.31 11.03 27.85
C ALA A 259 -9.69 11.60 29.23
N LYS A 260 -9.69 10.78 30.28
CA LYS A 260 -9.86 11.16 31.70
C LYS A 260 -8.60 10.95 32.54
N THR A 261 -7.73 10.01 32.15
CA THR A 261 -6.57 9.58 32.95
C THR A 261 -5.24 10.15 32.48
N GLY A 262 -5.06 10.40 31.18
CA GLY A 262 -3.75 10.71 30.58
C GLY A 262 -2.76 9.53 30.71
N VAL A 263 -3.27 8.29 30.77
CA VAL A 263 -2.48 7.08 30.98
C VAL A 263 -3.01 5.98 30.06
N GLU A 264 -2.12 5.40 29.27
CA GLU A 264 -2.38 4.21 28.44
C GLU A 264 -2.41 2.92 29.28
N THR A 265 -3.39 2.06 28.97
CA THR A 265 -3.58 0.73 29.53
C THR A 265 -2.42 -0.20 29.12
N THR A 266 -1.82 -0.90 30.08
CA THR A 266 -0.84 -1.94 29.79
C THR A 266 -1.45 -3.06 28.94
N VAL A 267 -0.94 -3.25 27.72
CA VAL A 267 -1.45 -4.25 26.78
C VAL A 267 -1.32 -5.68 27.36
N PRO A 268 -2.36 -6.55 27.26
CA PRO A 268 -2.27 -7.94 27.70
C PRO A 268 -1.15 -8.72 27.01
N LYS A 269 -0.42 -9.56 27.76
CA LYS A 269 0.72 -10.35 27.24
C LYS A 269 0.38 -11.32 26.10
N ASN A 270 -0.90 -11.66 25.94
CA ASN A 270 -1.44 -12.54 24.92
C ASN A 270 -2.17 -11.78 23.79
N HIS A 271 -2.09 -10.45 23.76
CA HIS A 271 -2.62 -9.64 22.67
C HIS A 271 -1.81 -9.92 21.39
N ALA A 272 -2.50 -10.08 20.25
CA ALA A 272 -1.82 -10.19 18.96
C ALA A 272 -0.90 -8.98 18.74
N PHE A 273 0.27 -9.22 18.14
CA PHE A 273 1.34 -8.25 17.81
C PHE A 273 1.82 -7.28 18.91
N GLY A 274 1.34 -7.40 20.15
CA GLY A 274 1.70 -6.53 21.27
C GLY A 274 0.84 -5.27 21.41
N GLY A 275 -0.25 -5.13 20.66
CA GLY A 275 -1.10 -3.93 20.65
C GLY A 275 -0.63 -2.89 19.63
N PHE A 276 -1.25 -1.70 19.67
CA PHE A 276 -0.99 -0.62 18.73
C PHE A 276 0.51 -0.31 18.58
N SER A 277 1.03 -0.52 17.36
CA SER A 277 2.45 -0.79 17.16
C SER A 277 3.30 0.44 16.86
N TYR A 278 2.76 1.66 17.00
CA TYR A 278 3.47 2.91 16.71
C TYR A 278 4.85 2.97 17.40
N ASP A 279 4.89 2.60 18.67
CA ASP A 279 6.11 2.60 19.48
C ASP A 279 7.10 1.49 19.10
N ALA A 280 6.64 0.43 18.44
CA ALA A 280 7.49 -0.61 17.84
C ALA A 280 8.02 -0.14 16.47
N TRP A 281 7.22 0.57 15.69
CA TRP A 281 7.61 1.21 14.44
C TRP A 281 8.69 2.28 14.65
N ILE A 282 8.57 3.14 15.67
CA ILE A 282 9.63 4.09 16.06
C ILE A 282 10.94 3.35 16.35
N LYS A 283 10.90 2.29 17.17
CA LYS A 283 12.08 1.47 17.50
C LYS A 283 12.65 0.76 16.27
N ARG A 284 11.83 0.42 15.27
CA ARG A 284 12.27 -0.20 14.03
C ARG A 284 12.90 0.80 13.06
N LEU A 285 12.33 2.00 12.91
CA LEU A 285 12.93 3.10 12.15
C LEU A 285 14.28 3.49 12.74
N GLN A 286 14.36 3.65 14.07
CA GLN A 286 15.58 4.05 14.79
C GLN A 286 16.58 2.88 15.01
N ALA A 287 16.36 1.71 14.41
CA ALA A 287 17.24 0.54 14.58
C ALA A 287 18.68 0.80 14.07
N PRO A 288 19.72 0.22 14.69
CA PRO A 288 21.10 0.42 14.26
C PRO A 288 21.34 0.03 12.80
N GLY A 289 21.83 0.99 12.00
CA GLY A 289 22.09 0.81 10.56
C GLY A 289 20.93 1.20 9.64
N SER A 290 19.72 1.41 10.17
CA SER A 290 18.56 1.89 9.42
C SER A 290 18.85 3.21 8.71
N LYS A 291 18.54 3.28 7.41
CA LYS A 291 18.58 4.52 6.62
C LYS A 291 17.43 5.46 6.99
N SER A 292 16.22 4.94 7.15
CA SER A 292 15.01 5.73 7.47
C SER A 292 14.86 6.13 8.94
N LYS A 293 15.95 6.18 9.72
CA LYS A 293 15.95 6.57 11.14
C LYS A 293 15.40 7.97 11.44
N ASN A 294 15.48 8.87 10.46
CA ASN A 294 15.00 10.25 10.56
C ASN A 294 13.54 10.41 10.08
N ALA A 295 12.97 9.39 9.43
CA ALA A 295 11.67 9.45 8.79
C ALA A 295 10.57 9.84 9.78
N LYS A 296 9.58 10.59 9.30
CA LYS A 296 8.37 10.89 10.05
C LYS A 296 7.39 9.73 9.99
N LEU A 297 6.85 9.35 11.14
CA LEU A 297 5.90 8.25 11.29
C LEU A 297 4.49 8.83 11.38
N SER A 298 3.72 8.69 10.31
CA SER A 298 2.33 9.14 10.21
C SER A 298 1.37 7.99 10.53
N ILE A 299 0.22 8.30 11.13
CA ILE A 299 -0.76 7.30 11.57
C ILE A 299 -1.84 7.12 10.49
N GLY A 300 -1.78 6.01 9.75
CA GLY A 300 -2.76 5.65 8.71
C GLY A 300 -4.09 5.16 9.27
N VAL A 301 -5.20 5.73 8.80
CA VAL A 301 -6.58 5.41 9.21
C VAL A 301 -7.51 5.28 8.00
N LEU A 302 -8.64 4.57 8.16
CA LEU A 302 -9.70 4.54 7.14
C LEU A 302 -10.51 5.84 7.15
N GLY A 303 -10.94 6.32 5.98
CA GLY A 303 -11.72 7.54 5.81
C GLY A 303 -13.20 7.41 6.22
N LYS A 304 -13.74 6.18 6.29
CA LYS A 304 -15.13 5.87 6.68
C LYS A 304 -15.24 4.45 7.28
N PRO A 305 -16.35 4.08 7.94
CA PRO A 305 -16.62 2.69 8.34
C PRO A 305 -16.68 1.71 7.16
N THR A 306 -16.07 0.54 7.33
CA THR A 306 -16.17 -0.60 6.39
C THR A 306 -17.23 -1.59 6.86
N LEU A 307 -18.23 -1.85 6.01
CA LEU A 307 -19.25 -2.86 6.25
C LEU A 307 -18.67 -4.26 5.96
N GLY A 308 -18.69 -5.15 6.95
CA GLY A 308 -18.39 -6.56 6.75
C GLY A 308 -19.59 -7.31 6.15
N LEU A 309 -19.31 -8.45 5.51
CA LEU A 309 -20.34 -9.37 5.05
C LEU A 309 -21.16 -9.85 6.27
N GLY A 310 -22.48 -9.61 6.25
CA GLY A 310 -23.39 -9.91 7.36
C GLY A 310 -23.81 -8.70 8.22
N GLY A 311 -23.36 -7.48 7.91
CA GLY A 311 -23.85 -6.25 8.55
C GLY A 311 -23.16 -5.91 9.88
N SER A 312 -22.29 -6.77 10.39
CA SER A 312 -21.26 -6.41 11.35
C SER A 312 -20.20 -5.55 10.67
N ALA A 313 -19.90 -4.36 11.20
CA ALA A 313 -18.81 -3.53 10.71
C ALA A 313 -17.46 -4.17 11.05
N LEU A 314 -16.57 -4.31 10.06
CA LEU A 314 -15.15 -4.60 10.28
C LEU A 314 -14.47 -3.28 10.63
N ASP A 315 -14.79 -2.78 11.82
CA ASP A 315 -14.70 -1.36 12.20
C ASP A 315 -13.28 -0.93 12.62
N PHE A 316 -12.31 -1.13 11.73
CA PHE A 316 -10.95 -0.56 11.84
C PHE A 316 -10.91 0.95 11.64
N TYR A 317 -11.97 1.52 11.04
CA TYR A 317 -12.25 2.95 11.09
C TYR A 317 -12.29 3.44 12.55
N VAL A 318 -12.03 4.73 12.77
CA VAL A 318 -12.24 5.38 14.06
C VAL A 318 -12.73 6.80 13.83
N SER A 319 -13.70 7.24 14.62
CA SER A 319 -14.18 8.63 14.54
C SER A 319 -13.11 9.63 15.00
N SER A 320 -13.23 10.87 14.55
CA SER A 320 -12.41 12.00 15.03
C SER A 320 -12.42 12.13 16.57
N ALA A 321 -13.57 11.86 17.20
CA ALA A 321 -13.69 11.83 18.66
C ALA A 321 -12.90 10.69 19.33
N GLN A 322 -12.72 9.55 18.66
CA GLN A 322 -11.87 8.44 19.12
C GLN A 322 -10.39 8.65 18.79
N LEU A 323 -10.08 9.41 17.73
CA LEU A 323 -8.71 9.79 17.36
C LEU A 323 -8.12 10.88 18.24
N LYS A 324 -8.94 11.83 18.71
CA LYS A 324 -8.46 12.95 19.53
C LYS A 324 -7.57 12.51 20.72
N PRO A 325 -7.93 11.52 21.56
CA PRO A 325 -7.10 11.11 22.70
C PRO A 325 -5.76 10.49 22.26
N LEU A 326 -5.75 9.76 21.14
CA LEU A 326 -4.54 9.20 20.53
C LEU A 326 -3.62 10.29 19.96
N ILE A 327 -4.20 11.32 19.34
CA ILE A 327 -3.48 12.53 18.91
C ILE A 327 -2.94 13.29 20.13
N ASP A 328 -3.70 13.40 21.23
CA ASP A 328 -3.23 14.06 22.44
C ASP A 328 -1.99 13.37 23.06
N GLU A 329 -1.85 12.05 22.94
CA GLU A 329 -0.65 11.28 23.29
C GLU A 329 0.48 11.47 22.26
N TYR A 330 0.35 10.86 21.07
CA TYR A 330 1.48 10.62 20.18
C TYR A 330 2.01 11.85 19.45
N PHE A 331 1.22 12.94 19.35
CA PHE A 331 1.63 14.16 18.65
C PHE A 331 2.98 14.71 19.13
N CYS A 332 3.31 14.50 20.40
CA CYS A 332 4.53 15.04 20.99
C CYS A 332 5.80 14.23 20.69
N HIS A 333 5.71 13.01 20.15
CA HIS A 333 6.88 12.21 19.75
C HIS A 333 7.70 12.91 18.66
N GLU A 334 9.03 12.76 18.66
CA GLU A 334 9.95 13.50 17.79
C GLU A 334 9.76 13.20 16.29
N ASN A 335 9.57 11.92 15.96
CA ASN A 335 9.27 11.44 14.61
C ASN A 335 7.78 11.60 14.22
N PHE A 336 6.88 12.15 15.04
CA PHE A 336 5.45 12.21 14.69
C PHE A 336 5.21 12.98 13.37
N GLY A 337 4.55 12.31 12.43
CA GLY A 337 4.31 12.76 11.05
C GLY A 337 2.85 13.08 10.72
N GLY A 338 2.01 13.36 11.71
CA GLY A 338 0.58 13.59 11.49
C GLY A 338 -0.18 12.31 11.15
N LEU A 339 -1.20 12.40 10.29
CA LEU A 339 -2.07 11.28 9.91
C LEU A 339 -2.09 11.06 8.40
N MET A 340 -2.36 9.81 8.00
CA MET A 340 -2.69 9.43 6.63
C MET A 340 -4.10 8.85 6.59
N ILE A 341 -4.85 9.10 5.51
CA ILE A 341 -6.23 8.62 5.36
C ILE A 341 -6.40 7.87 4.04
N TRP A 342 -6.85 6.61 4.14
CA TRP A 342 -7.34 5.81 3.03
C TRP A 342 -8.88 5.90 2.95
N ASP A 343 -9.49 6.67 2.06
CA ASP A 343 -8.95 7.54 1.01
C ASP A 343 -9.63 8.94 1.05
N ALA A 344 -9.19 9.87 0.19
CA ALA A 344 -9.73 11.23 0.11
C ALA A 344 -11.24 11.25 -0.21
N VAL A 345 -11.74 10.32 -1.02
CA VAL A 345 -13.15 10.28 -1.45
C VAL A 345 -14.06 9.77 -0.33
N THR A 346 -13.65 8.73 0.37
CA THR A 346 -14.35 8.20 1.53
C THR A 346 -14.30 9.15 2.72
N ALA A 347 -13.17 9.81 2.97
CA ALA A 347 -13.03 10.86 3.98
C ALA A 347 -13.85 12.11 3.64
N GLY A 348 -13.86 12.54 2.37
CA GLY A 348 -14.64 13.68 1.88
C GLY A 348 -16.16 13.45 1.91
N GLY A 349 -16.60 12.20 1.73
CA GLY A 349 -18.00 11.78 1.92
C GLY A 349 -18.40 11.63 3.40
N ASN A 350 -17.46 11.30 4.29
CA ASN A 350 -17.68 11.16 5.72
C ASN A 350 -17.68 12.54 6.41
N LYS A 351 -18.87 13.16 6.47
CA LYS A 351 -19.06 14.50 7.05
C LYS A 351 -19.71 14.44 8.42
N ASP A 352 -19.29 15.34 9.31
CA ASP A 352 -19.96 15.53 10.60
C ASP A 352 -21.29 16.31 10.46
N LYS A 353 -21.96 16.53 11.60
CA LYS A 353 -23.22 17.30 11.68
C LYS A 353 -23.11 18.78 11.29
N HIS A 354 -21.90 19.29 11.09
CA HIS A 354 -21.60 20.65 10.63
C HIS A 354 -21.14 20.68 9.15
N GLY A 355 -21.04 19.52 8.49
CA GLY A 355 -20.61 19.39 7.10
C GLY A 355 -19.09 19.28 6.92
N ALA A 356 -18.30 19.25 8.01
CA ALA A 356 -16.85 19.12 7.95
C ALA A 356 -16.46 17.69 7.57
N THR A 357 -15.63 17.55 6.53
CA THR A 357 -15.10 16.26 6.07
C THR A 357 -14.22 15.60 7.12
N PHE A 358 -13.96 14.29 6.99
CA PHE A 358 -13.17 13.57 7.97
C PHE A 358 -11.70 14.04 8.00
N GLN A 359 -11.12 14.40 6.84
CA GLN A 359 -9.82 15.07 6.79
C GLN A 359 -9.84 16.45 7.48
N ALA A 360 -10.89 17.26 7.29
CA ALA A 360 -11.03 18.55 7.98
C ALA A 360 -11.11 18.36 9.50
N GLN A 361 -11.84 17.36 9.98
CA GLN A 361 -11.91 17.03 11.40
C GLN A 361 -10.53 16.63 11.95
N ILE A 362 -9.75 15.82 11.23
CA ILE A 362 -8.40 15.42 11.63
C ILE A 362 -7.43 16.61 11.61
N LYS A 363 -7.41 17.42 10.54
CA LYS A 363 -6.56 18.62 10.44
C LYS A 363 -6.85 19.59 11.59
N ASN A 364 -8.12 19.83 11.92
CA ASN A 364 -8.53 20.66 13.05
C ASN A 364 -8.09 20.09 14.40
N LEU A 365 -8.12 18.77 14.61
CA LEU A 365 -7.60 18.15 15.83
C LEU A 365 -6.08 18.31 15.98
N LEU A 366 -5.34 18.12 14.89
CA LEU A 366 -3.89 18.30 14.84
C LEU A 366 -3.51 19.76 15.12
N LEU A 367 -4.12 20.73 14.43
CA LEU A 367 -3.91 22.16 14.67
C LEU A 367 -4.30 22.58 16.10
N ALA A 368 -5.38 22.02 16.66
CA ALA A 368 -5.81 22.29 18.03
C ALA A 368 -4.93 21.61 19.11
N LYS A 369 -4.09 20.62 18.75
CA LYS A 369 -3.03 20.08 19.61
C LYS A 369 -1.75 20.92 19.45
N GLU A 370 -1.37 21.31 18.24
CA GLU A 370 -0.22 22.19 17.99
C GLU A 370 -0.37 23.54 18.70
N ALA A 371 -1.56 24.16 18.66
CA ALA A 371 -1.86 25.42 19.34
C ALA A 371 -1.83 25.35 20.88
N LYS A 372 -1.90 24.14 21.47
CA LYS A 372 -1.64 23.92 22.91
C LYS A 372 -0.17 23.63 23.21
N GLY A 373 0.60 23.26 22.18
CA GLY A 373 1.95 22.77 22.28
C GLY A 373 2.06 21.37 22.91
N CYS A 374 3.29 21.05 23.29
CA CYS A 374 3.60 19.90 24.13
C CYS A 374 4.02 20.40 25.50
N ASP A 375 3.45 19.81 26.55
CA ASP A 375 3.93 20.01 27.91
C ASP A 375 5.42 19.68 27.98
N LYS A 376 6.20 20.51 28.69
CA LYS A 376 7.63 20.22 28.90
C LYS A 376 7.75 18.89 29.65
N PRO A 377 8.73 18.02 29.31
CA PRO A 377 9.02 16.84 30.10
C PRO A 377 9.17 17.22 31.57
N SER A 378 8.34 16.64 32.44
CA SER A 378 8.42 16.89 33.87
C SER A 378 9.72 16.28 34.39
N SER A 379 10.71 17.16 34.63
CA SER A 379 11.92 16.76 35.33
C SER A 379 11.52 16.13 36.67
N PRO A 380 12.23 15.08 37.14
CA PRO A 380 11.80 14.31 38.31
C PRO A 380 11.51 15.21 39.51
N VAL A 381 10.37 14.97 40.16
CA VAL A 381 9.92 15.75 41.33
C VAL A 381 11.06 15.81 42.35
N SER A 382 11.52 17.02 42.68
CA SER A 382 12.57 17.24 43.67
C SER A 382 12.22 16.55 44.98
N SER A 383 13.01 15.54 45.35
CA SER A 383 12.88 14.88 46.64
C SER A 383 13.12 15.90 47.77
N SER A 384 12.23 15.90 48.75
CA SER A 384 12.25 16.90 49.82
C SER A 384 13.49 16.74 50.71
N THR A 385 14.19 17.85 50.94
CA THR A 385 15.48 17.89 51.63
C THR A 385 15.38 17.46 53.10
N ILE A 386 15.70 16.19 53.39
CA ILE A 386 15.93 15.76 54.77
C ILE A 386 17.36 16.14 55.20
N LYS A 387 17.44 16.88 56.30
CA LYS A 387 18.64 17.53 56.84
C LYS A 387 19.63 16.49 57.41
N PRO A 388 20.88 16.40 56.92
CA PRO A 388 21.84 15.40 57.39
C PRO A 388 22.44 15.75 58.76
N THR A 389 22.27 14.86 59.73
CA THR A 389 22.98 14.93 61.03
C THR A 389 24.40 14.39 60.88
N LYS A 390 25.40 15.13 61.38
CA LYS A 390 26.81 14.74 61.29
C LYS A 390 27.14 13.58 62.23
N SER A 391 27.73 12.51 61.68
CA SER A 391 28.59 11.56 62.40
C SER A 391 29.84 11.26 61.56
N LYS A 392 30.97 11.03 62.22
CA LYS A 392 32.26 10.79 61.55
C LYS A 392 32.33 9.36 61.00
N SER A 393 32.93 9.20 59.81
CA SER A 393 33.59 7.96 59.40
C SER A 393 35.10 8.18 59.33
N THR A 394 35.86 7.15 59.63
CA THR A 394 37.33 7.18 59.67
C THR A 394 37.88 6.38 58.48
N SER A 395 38.92 6.87 57.81
CA SER A 395 39.71 6.07 56.87
C SER A 395 40.64 5.11 57.61
N VAL A 396 40.98 3.94 57.03
CA VAL A 396 42.27 3.63 56.36
C VAL A 396 42.01 2.48 55.31
N PRO A 397 42.94 1.64 54.76
CA PRO A 397 43.01 1.49 53.30
C PRO A 397 42.73 0.07 52.75
N ALA A 398 42.89 -0.08 51.43
CA ALA A 398 42.81 -1.35 50.71
C ALA A 398 44.07 -2.24 50.87
N THR A 399 43.92 -3.54 50.57
CA THR A 399 45.02 -4.52 50.51
C THR A 399 44.87 -5.42 49.27
N SER A 400 45.96 -5.69 48.56
CA SER A 400 46.12 -6.80 47.60
C SER A 400 46.61 -8.07 48.35
N VAL A 401 46.93 -9.27 47.83
CA VAL A 401 47.47 -9.70 46.52
C VAL A 401 46.89 -11.12 46.10
N PRO A 402 47.57 -12.16 45.53
CA PRO A 402 47.36 -12.55 44.11
C PRO A 402 47.16 -14.07 43.77
N VAL A 403 47.15 -14.41 42.45
CA VAL A 403 47.38 -15.74 41.77
C VAL A 403 46.38 -16.92 42.03
N THR A 404 46.23 -17.99 41.20
CA THR A 404 46.99 -18.51 40.02
C THR A 404 46.10 -19.22 38.95
N THR A 405 46.72 -19.63 37.82
CA THR A 405 46.32 -20.49 36.66
C THR A 405 45.70 -21.88 37.02
N ALA A 406 45.14 -22.72 36.12
CA ALA A 406 45.57 -23.14 34.76
C ALA A 406 44.46 -23.85 33.89
N PRO A 407 44.72 -24.23 32.60
CA PRO A 407 43.66 -24.59 31.61
C PRO A 407 43.65 -26.04 31.09
N ILE A 408 42.58 -26.39 30.33
CA ILE A 408 42.44 -27.61 29.48
C ILE A 408 41.88 -27.20 28.09
N THR A 409 41.76 -28.14 27.14
CA THR A 409 42.33 -28.04 25.79
C THR A 409 41.78 -29.09 24.80
N THR A 410 41.76 -28.80 23.48
CA THR A 410 41.55 -29.73 22.32
C THR A 410 40.19 -30.45 22.22
N GLY A 411 39.67 -30.87 21.04
CA GLY A 411 40.16 -30.78 19.65
C GLY A 411 39.12 -31.29 18.61
N PRO A 412 39.35 -31.21 17.28
CA PRO A 412 38.33 -31.41 16.22
C PRO A 412 38.54 -32.65 15.31
N SER A 413 37.55 -33.01 14.46
CA SER A 413 37.77 -33.69 13.16
C SER A 413 36.53 -33.68 12.23
N THR A 414 36.77 -33.91 10.93
CA THR A 414 35.81 -34.30 9.88
C THR A 414 35.90 -35.84 9.63
N ALA A 415 35.28 -36.54 8.66
CA ALA A 415 34.64 -36.14 7.38
C ALA A 415 33.55 -37.15 6.89
N VAL A 416 33.21 -37.07 5.59
CA VAL A 416 32.17 -37.87 4.87
C VAL A 416 32.66 -39.29 4.52
N PRO A 417 31.75 -40.25 4.24
CA PRO A 417 31.63 -40.69 2.83
C PRO A 417 30.19 -40.91 2.32
N THR A 418 30.05 -41.05 1.00
CA THR A 418 28.80 -40.94 0.23
C THR A 418 28.11 -42.27 -0.08
N SER A 419 26.77 -42.28 -0.17
CA SER A 419 26.01 -43.18 -1.07
C SER A 419 24.71 -42.53 -1.54
N SER A 420 24.19 -42.95 -2.69
CA SER A 420 23.15 -42.22 -3.45
C SER A 420 21.89 -43.07 -3.71
N SER A 421 20.71 -42.50 -3.44
CA SER A 421 19.44 -42.98 -3.98
C SER A 421 18.42 -41.84 -4.09
N HIS A 422 17.93 -41.55 -5.30
CA HIS A 422 16.77 -40.68 -5.51
C HIS A 422 15.47 -41.40 -5.12
N TRP A 423 14.43 -40.65 -4.76
CA TRP A 423 13.05 -40.69 -5.31
C TRP A 423 12.04 -39.96 -4.38
N GLY A 424 11.00 -39.37 -4.95
CA GLY A 424 9.77 -38.98 -4.23
C GLY A 424 9.75 -37.62 -3.53
N ASN A 425 9.28 -36.57 -4.21
CA ASN A 425 8.82 -35.35 -3.55
C ASN A 425 7.36 -35.53 -3.06
N SER A 426 7.01 -35.03 -1.87
CA SER A 426 5.63 -35.04 -1.34
C SER A 426 5.48 -34.03 -0.19
N THR A 427 5.38 -32.74 -0.51
CA THR A 427 4.85 -31.73 0.40
C THR A 427 3.35 -31.95 0.59
N ILE A 428 2.89 -32.06 1.84
CA ILE A 428 1.45 -32.07 2.16
C ILE A 428 0.99 -30.62 2.27
N ASP A 429 0.48 -30.07 1.16
CA ASP A 429 -0.13 -28.75 1.17
C ASP A 429 -1.37 -28.72 2.08
N SER A 430 -1.45 -27.68 2.90
CA SER A 430 -2.65 -27.39 3.69
C SER A 430 -3.62 -26.58 2.82
N PRO A 431 -4.93 -26.92 2.77
CA PRO A 431 -5.87 -26.24 1.89
C PRO A 431 -6.02 -24.77 2.30
N THR A 432 -5.63 -23.86 1.41
CA THR A 432 -5.79 -22.41 1.57
C THR A 432 -7.21 -21.99 1.21
N LEU A 433 -7.79 -21.09 2.02
CA LEU A 433 -9.08 -20.47 1.73
C LEU A 433 -8.86 -19.03 1.27
N THR A 434 -9.23 -18.76 0.02
CA THR A 434 -9.25 -17.43 -0.60
C THR A 434 -10.68 -16.91 -0.59
N SER A 435 -10.92 -15.72 -0.06
CA SER A 435 -12.22 -15.06 -0.12
C SER A 435 -12.12 -13.76 -0.92
N THR A 436 -12.79 -13.70 -2.06
CA THR A 436 -12.80 -12.52 -2.95
C THR A 436 -14.16 -11.84 -2.89
N VAL A 437 -14.16 -10.56 -2.50
CA VAL A 437 -15.38 -9.74 -2.44
C VAL A 437 -15.49 -8.94 -3.73
N LEU A 438 -16.61 -9.13 -4.43
CA LEU A 438 -16.92 -8.41 -5.67
C LEU A 438 -18.04 -7.39 -5.43
N ARG A 439 -17.85 -6.19 -5.97
CA ARG A 439 -18.79 -5.08 -5.92
C ARG A 439 -19.25 -4.73 -7.34
N THR A 440 -20.54 -4.86 -7.59
CA THR A 440 -21.14 -4.52 -8.90
C THR A 440 -21.72 -3.10 -8.85
N THR A 441 -21.20 -2.22 -9.70
CA THR A 441 -21.66 -0.85 -9.89
C THR A 441 -22.48 -0.77 -11.17
N VAL A 442 -23.65 -0.15 -11.09
CA VAL A 442 -24.58 0.02 -12.21
C VAL A 442 -24.78 1.52 -12.46
N TYR A 443 -24.59 1.96 -13.70
CA TYR A 443 -24.68 3.38 -14.08
C TYR A 443 -25.23 3.55 -15.50
N THR A 444 -25.85 4.70 -15.76
CA THR A 444 -26.40 5.04 -17.07
C THR A 444 -25.41 5.89 -17.87
N VAL A 445 -25.21 5.58 -19.15
CA VAL A 445 -24.35 6.40 -20.03
C VAL A 445 -25.06 7.70 -20.39
N THR A 446 -24.63 8.81 -19.79
CA THR A 446 -25.24 10.14 -19.95
C THR A 446 -24.64 10.96 -21.10
N SER A 447 -23.42 10.66 -21.53
CA SER A 447 -22.75 11.27 -22.69
C SER A 447 -21.66 10.36 -23.26
N CYS A 448 -21.20 10.65 -24.48
CA CYS A 448 -19.95 10.11 -25.06
C CYS A 448 -19.22 11.21 -25.84
N ALA A 449 -17.95 10.97 -26.15
CA ALA A 449 -17.20 11.78 -27.12
C ALA A 449 -17.82 11.67 -28.55
N PRO A 450 -17.73 12.72 -29.39
CA PRO A 450 -18.34 12.74 -30.72
C PRO A 450 -17.72 11.75 -31.72
N THR A 451 -16.61 11.09 -31.37
CA THR A 451 -15.99 10.00 -32.14
C THR A 451 -16.65 8.63 -31.92
N VAL A 452 -17.51 8.47 -30.92
CA VAL A 452 -18.14 7.18 -30.58
C VAL A 452 -19.36 6.93 -31.45
N THR A 453 -19.16 6.34 -32.63
CA THR A 453 -20.17 6.06 -33.67
C THR A 453 -21.29 5.08 -33.27
N SER A 454 -21.28 4.56 -32.03
CA SER A 454 -22.36 3.72 -31.47
C SER A 454 -22.46 3.88 -29.95
N CYS A 455 -22.49 5.14 -29.46
CA CYS A 455 -22.64 5.41 -28.04
C CYS A 455 -24.00 4.89 -27.49
N PRO A 456 -24.02 4.06 -26.45
CA PRO A 456 -25.24 3.51 -25.88
C PRO A 456 -25.90 4.49 -24.88
N LEU A 457 -26.18 5.72 -25.34
CA LEU A 457 -26.81 6.78 -24.52
C LEU A 457 -28.10 6.27 -23.86
N GLY A 458 -28.25 6.53 -22.56
CA GLY A 458 -29.41 6.10 -21.78
C GLY A 458 -29.43 4.59 -21.43
N GLN A 459 -28.49 3.78 -21.91
CA GLN A 459 -28.39 2.38 -21.49
C GLN A 459 -27.73 2.24 -20.13
N VAL A 460 -28.16 1.21 -19.41
CA VAL A 460 -27.72 0.86 -18.05
C VAL A 460 -26.57 -0.13 -18.13
N THR A 461 -25.35 0.36 -17.95
CA THR A 461 -24.12 -0.45 -17.94
C THR A 461 -23.86 -1.02 -16.55
N THR A 462 -23.39 -2.27 -16.50
CA THR A 462 -23.09 -3.01 -15.27
C THR A 462 -21.61 -3.37 -15.25
N ALA A 463 -20.85 -2.82 -14.31
CA ALA A 463 -19.43 -3.11 -14.11
C ALA A 463 -19.24 -3.88 -12.80
N THR A 464 -18.48 -4.98 -12.82
CA THR A 464 -18.09 -5.73 -11.61
C THR A 464 -16.63 -5.45 -11.29
N ILE A 465 -16.39 -4.95 -10.09
CA ILE A 465 -15.10 -4.52 -9.57
C ILE A 465 -14.77 -5.43 -8.38
N THR A 466 -13.51 -5.79 -8.18
CA THR A 466 -13.08 -6.47 -6.94
C THR A 466 -12.89 -5.41 -5.85
N ASP A 467 -13.51 -5.59 -4.68
CA ASP A 467 -13.33 -4.67 -3.54
C ASP A 467 -12.08 -5.07 -2.73
N TYR A 468 -11.89 -6.37 -2.44
CA TYR A 468 -10.67 -6.93 -1.86
C TYR A 468 -10.63 -8.47 -1.97
N THR A 469 -9.46 -9.08 -1.73
CA THR A 469 -9.30 -10.52 -1.55
C THR A 469 -8.54 -10.82 -0.26
N THR A 470 -9.14 -11.59 0.64
CA THR A 470 -8.55 -11.98 1.93
C THR A 470 -7.93 -13.39 1.84
N TRP A 471 -6.72 -13.53 2.40
CA TRP A 471 -5.95 -14.77 2.43
C TRP A 471 -5.75 -15.26 3.87
N CYS A 472 -6.23 -16.45 4.20
CA CYS A 472 -6.22 -16.98 5.57
C CYS A 472 -5.37 -18.26 5.69
N PRO A 473 -4.11 -18.18 6.20
CA PRO A 473 -3.31 -19.36 6.52
C PRO A 473 -3.67 -19.88 7.93
N GLY A 474 -4.42 -20.98 8.02
CA GLY A 474 -4.86 -21.54 9.32
C GLY A 474 -5.04 -23.06 9.31
N LYS A 475 -4.48 -23.73 10.33
CA LYS A 475 -4.77 -25.15 10.60
C LYS A 475 -6.12 -25.27 11.35
N PRO A 476 -7.08 -26.09 10.89
CA PRO A 476 -8.37 -26.20 11.55
C PRO A 476 -8.27 -26.99 12.87
N THR A 477 -8.62 -26.36 13.98
CA THR A 477 -8.86 -27.05 15.25
C THR A 477 -10.32 -27.54 15.27
N THR A 478 -10.53 -28.85 15.23
CA THR A 478 -11.86 -29.45 15.15
C THR A 478 -12.58 -29.44 16.50
N THR A 479 -13.56 -28.56 16.66
CA THR A 479 -14.55 -28.60 17.75
C THR A 479 -15.86 -29.23 17.24
N ALA A 480 -16.56 -29.99 18.10
CA ALA A 480 -17.71 -30.81 17.69
C ALA A 480 -18.93 -30.01 17.22
N SER A 481 -19.69 -30.62 16.29
CA SER A 481 -20.85 -30.02 15.62
C SER A 481 -22.17 -30.21 16.40
N PRO A 482 -23.05 -29.18 16.46
CA PRO A 482 -24.49 -29.35 16.69
C PRO A 482 -25.23 -29.64 15.36
N THR A 483 -26.26 -30.49 15.43
CA THR A 483 -26.88 -31.14 14.26
C THR A 483 -27.79 -30.27 13.40
N ASN A 484 -27.64 -30.42 12.07
CA ASN A 484 -28.63 -30.32 11.00
C ASN A 484 -29.76 -29.26 11.09
N SER A 485 -29.56 -28.15 10.39
CA SER A 485 -30.61 -27.51 9.61
C SER A 485 -29.99 -26.80 8.41
N GLU A 486 -30.16 -27.35 7.21
CA GLU A 486 -29.68 -26.72 5.97
C GLU A 486 -30.53 -25.48 5.65
N LYS A 487 -30.05 -24.31 6.04
CA LYS A 487 -30.66 -23.02 5.67
C LYS A 487 -30.01 -22.49 4.41
N ALA A 488 -30.68 -22.68 3.28
CA ALA A 488 -30.32 -22.01 2.02
C ALA A 488 -30.39 -20.48 2.21
N GLY A 489 -29.24 -19.83 2.06
CA GLY A 489 -29.14 -18.37 2.09
C GLY A 489 -29.37 -17.79 0.71
N THR A 490 -30.53 -17.17 0.49
CA THR A 490 -30.80 -16.37 -0.72
C THR A 490 -30.26 -14.96 -0.50
N VAL A 491 -29.31 -14.52 -1.32
CA VAL A 491 -28.77 -13.15 -1.25
C VAL A 491 -29.65 -12.23 -2.11
N TYR A 492 -30.30 -11.28 -1.45
CA TYR A 492 -31.10 -10.23 -2.07
C TYR A 492 -30.28 -8.94 -2.17
N THR A 493 -30.47 -8.18 -3.25
CA THR A 493 -30.11 -6.76 -3.31
C THR A 493 -31.35 -5.89 -3.43
N THR A 494 -31.31 -4.74 -2.76
CA THR A 494 -32.37 -3.72 -2.74
C THR A 494 -31.84 -2.50 -3.47
N ILE A 495 -32.30 -2.30 -4.71
CA ILE A 495 -31.89 -1.14 -5.51
C ILE A 495 -32.88 -0.01 -5.27
N VAL A 496 -32.36 1.16 -4.91
CA VAL A 496 -33.09 2.42 -4.72
C VAL A 496 -32.67 3.38 -5.84
N TYR A 497 -33.63 3.95 -6.55
CA TYR A 497 -33.41 4.94 -7.59
C TYR A 497 -34.41 6.10 -7.46
N THR A 498 -33.94 7.31 -7.81
CA THR A 498 -34.76 8.52 -7.90
C THR A 498 -35.13 8.73 -9.36
N ILE A 499 -36.43 8.75 -9.66
CA ILE A 499 -36.92 9.06 -11.02
C ILE A 499 -36.88 10.58 -11.20
N THR A 500 -36.11 11.06 -12.17
CA THR A 500 -35.92 12.50 -12.43
C THR A 500 -36.53 13.00 -13.75
N ALA A 501 -36.98 12.08 -14.62
CA ALA A 501 -37.77 12.33 -15.82
C ALA A 501 -38.31 10.99 -16.36
N CYS A 502 -39.38 11.01 -17.18
CA CYS A 502 -39.80 9.86 -17.99
C CYS A 502 -39.99 10.20 -19.48
N PRO A 503 -39.92 9.21 -20.40
CA PRO A 503 -40.35 9.40 -21.78
C PRO A 503 -41.86 9.73 -21.88
N PRO A 504 -42.30 10.53 -22.88
CA PRO A 504 -43.72 10.93 -23.03
C PRO A 504 -44.74 9.80 -23.22
N SER A 505 -44.28 8.57 -23.46
CA SER A 505 -45.11 7.36 -23.55
C SER A 505 -45.46 6.74 -22.19
N VAL A 506 -44.90 7.21 -21.08
CA VAL A 506 -45.15 6.70 -19.73
C VAL A 506 -46.28 7.51 -19.08
N THR A 507 -47.51 7.02 -19.23
CA THR A 507 -48.76 7.70 -18.78
C THR A 507 -48.94 7.86 -17.26
N ASN A 508 -47.98 7.41 -16.44
CA ASN A 508 -47.99 7.57 -14.98
C ASN A 508 -46.58 7.87 -14.44
N CYS A 509 -45.89 8.89 -14.99
CA CYS A 509 -44.61 9.34 -14.43
C CYS A 509 -44.83 10.13 -13.12
N PRO A 510 -44.12 9.83 -12.01
CA PRO A 510 -44.31 10.51 -10.72
C PRO A 510 -43.55 11.86 -10.61
N GLU A 511 -43.42 12.60 -11.72
CA GLU A 511 -42.58 13.81 -11.83
C GLU A 511 -43.16 15.00 -11.04
N ASP A 512 -44.48 15.19 -11.09
CA ASP A 512 -45.17 16.38 -10.55
C ASP A 512 -45.32 16.40 -9.02
N ALA A 513 -45.08 15.28 -8.34
CA ALA A 513 -45.51 15.06 -6.95
C ALA A 513 -44.72 15.85 -5.88
N LYS A 514 -43.58 16.46 -6.24
CA LYS A 514 -42.60 17.12 -5.33
C LYS A 514 -42.25 16.34 -4.05
N THR A 515 -42.42 15.02 -4.09
CA THR A 515 -42.10 14.09 -3.01
C THR A 515 -41.30 12.93 -3.61
N THR A 516 -40.27 12.48 -2.90
CA THR A 516 -39.29 11.53 -3.42
C THR A 516 -39.90 10.12 -3.53
N HIS A 517 -40.47 9.81 -4.69
CA HIS A 517 -40.99 8.47 -4.98
C HIS A 517 -39.85 7.47 -5.13
N VAL A 518 -39.50 6.84 -4.00
CA VAL A 518 -38.59 5.69 -3.95
C VAL A 518 -39.29 4.47 -4.52
N ALA A 519 -38.85 4.03 -5.70
CA ALA A 519 -39.24 2.76 -6.27
C ALA A 519 -38.21 1.69 -5.87
N THR A 520 -38.65 0.68 -5.12
CA THR A 520 -37.79 -0.36 -4.56
C THR A 520 -37.92 -1.65 -5.37
N THR A 521 -36.83 -2.09 -6.02
CA THR A 521 -36.77 -3.41 -6.67
C THR A 521 -35.86 -4.34 -5.88
N THR A 522 -36.43 -5.47 -5.45
CA THR A 522 -35.71 -6.56 -4.77
C THR A 522 -35.41 -7.66 -5.78
N LYS A 523 -34.12 -7.97 -6.02
CA LYS A 523 -33.70 -9.04 -6.92
C LYS A 523 -32.83 -10.05 -6.17
N ALA A 524 -33.15 -11.35 -6.31
CA ALA A 524 -32.28 -12.42 -5.87
C ALA A 524 -31.10 -12.55 -6.84
N ILE A 525 -29.87 -12.62 -6.32
CA ILE A 525 -28.65 -12.69 -7.16
C ILE A 525 -28.26 -14.15 -7.41
N TYR A 526 -28.23 -14.97 -6.35
CA TYR A 526 -28.05 -16.42 -6.40
C TYR A 526 -28.55 -17.07 -5.11
N THR A 527 -28.74 -18.38 -5.15
CA THR A 527 -29.07 -19.22 -3.99
C THR A 527 -27.87 -20.12 -3.69
N LEU A 528 -27.34 -20.07 -2.47
CA LEU A 528 -26.29 -21.00 -2.05
C LEU A 528 -26.89 -22.34 -1.62
N THR A 529 -26.63 -23.38 -2.41
CA THR A 529 -26.78 -24.78 -2.00
C THR A 529 -25.43 -25.32 -1.54
N ALA A 530 -25.40 -25.97 -0.37
CA ALA A 530 -24.21 -26.70 0.06
C ALA A 530 -24.08 -27.97 -0.78
N LEU A 531 -22.88 -28.22 -1.33
CA LEU A 531 -22.59 -29.51 -1.95
C LEU A 531 -22.32 -30.56 -0.85
N PRO A 532 -22.85 -31.79 -0.98
CA PRO A 532 -22.70 -32.81 0.06
C PRO A 532 -21.25 -33.22 0.23
N SER A 533 -20.82 -33.36 1.50
CA SER A 533 -19.46 -33.76 1.84
C SER A 533 -19.20 -35.23 1.45
N MET A 534 -18.14 -35.46 0.66
CA MET A 534 -17.68 -36.83 0.43
C MET A 534 -17.02 -37.39 1.69
N PRO A 535 -17.42 -38.59 2.17
CA PRO A 535 -16.88 -39.14 3.42
C PRO A 535 -15.47 -39.69 3.25
N VAL A 536 -14.49 -39.04 3.86
CA VAL A 536 -13.13 -39.60 4.01
C VAL A 536 -13.20 -40.80 4.95
N LYS A 537 -13.03 -42.00 4.39
CA LYS A 537 -13.22 -43.27 5.10
C LYS A 537 -11.98 -43.63 5.92
N ALA A 538 -11.90 -43.13 7.14
CA ALA A 538 -10.83 -43.46 8.08
C ALA A 538 -10.87 -44.95 8.48
N THR A 539 -9.86 -45.72 8.08
CA THR A 539 -9.71 -47.13 8.46
C THR A 539 -9.01 -47.23 9.81
N LEU A 540 -9.67 -47.82 10.80
CA LEU A 540 -9.14 -48.00 12.15
C LEU A 540 -7.99 -49.03 12.16
N VAL A 541 -6.93 -48.73 12.93
CA VAL A 541 -5.82 -49.66 13.17
C VAL A 541 -6.26 -50.72 14.19
N GLY A 542 -6.66 -51.88 13.70
CA GLY A 542 -7.03 -53.03 14.53
C GLY A 542 -5.80 -53.79 15.07
N THR A 543 -5.77 -54.05 16.38
CA THR A 543 -4.69 -54.79 17.03
C THR A 543 -4.88 -56.32 16.96
N GLY A 544 -3.99 -57.03 16.25
CA GLY A 544 -3.58 -58.39 16.67
C GLY A 544 -3.59 -59.53 15.64
N LYS A 545 -2.53 -60.36 15.75
CA LYS A 545 -2.32 -61.75 15.27
C LYS A 545 -2.00 -62.02 13.78
N LYS A 546 -1.02 -62.93 13.60
CA LYS A 546 -0.59 -63.63 12.37
C LYS A 546 -1.71 -64.52 11.79
N PRO A 547 -1.72 -64.79 10.46
CA PRO A 547 -1.14 -66.05 9.94
C PRO A 547 -0.39 -65.88 8.57
N THR A 548 0.82 -66.44 8.39
CA THR A 548 1.20 -67.62 7.54
C THR A 548 1.11 -67.46 6.00
N GLY A 549 1.99 -68.16 5.25
CA GLY A 549 1.96 -68.25 3.78
C GLY A 549 0.79 -69.08 3.22
N THR A 550 0.72 -69.42 1.93
CA THR A 550 1.75 -69.59 0.89
C THR A 550 1.17 -69.48 -0.54
N GLY A 551 1.98 -69.24 -1.58
CA GLY A 551 1.58 -69.49 -2.98
C GLY A 551 2.42 -68.75 -4.03
N SER A 552 2.77 -69.41 -5.14
CA SER A 552 3.63 -68.87 -6.21
C SER A 552 2.95 -68.91 -7.58
N VAL A 553 3.01 -67.82 -8.36
CA VAL A 553 2.75 -67.81 -9.81
C VAL A 553 3.71 -66.83 -10.51
N THR A 554 4.14 -67.20 -11.72
CA THR A 554 5.02 -66.48 -12.67
C THR A 554 4.74 -67.14 -14.04
N PRO A 555 4.93 -66.56 -15.25
CA PRO A 555 5.68 -65.35 -15.65
C PRO A 555 4.73 -64.31 -16.37
N THR A 556 5.10 -63.31 -17.18
CA THR A 556 6.03 -63.19 -18.34
C THR A 556 6.64 -61.79 -18.53
N GLN A 557 7.71 -61.71 -19.34
CA GLN A 557 8.46 -60.49 -19.69
C GLN A 557 8.98 -60.58 -21.13
N PRO A 558 8.97 -59.48 -21.92
CA PRO A 558 9.88 -59.27 -23.08
C PRO A 558 11.07 -58.33 -22.75
N PRO A 559 12.23 -58.46 -23.44
CA PRO A 559 13.52 -57.97 -22.91
C PRO A 559 14.01 -56.60 -23.44
N PHE A 560 15.07 -56.10 -22.79
CA PHE A 560 15.95 -55.03 -23.26
C PHE A 560 16.75 -55.42 -24.52
N ALA A 561 17.14 -54.41 -25.31
CA ALA A 561 18.38 -54.42 -26.10
C ALA A 561 18.93 -52.98 -26.27
N ALA A 562 20.25 -52.85 -26.42
CA ALA A 562 20.93 -51.58 -26.71
C ALA A 562 21.99 -51.79 -27.80
N GLY A 563 22.38 -50.73 -28.51
CA GLY A 563 23.39 -50.75 -29.58
C GLY A 563 23.88 -49.33 -29.92
N ALA A 564 25.09 -49.20 -30.48
CA ALA A 564 25.79 -47.90 -30.54
C ALA A 564 26.68 -47.69 -31.78
N GLY A 565 26.91 -46.42 -32.13
CA GLY A 565 28.01 -45.94 -33.01
C GLY A 565 27.67 -45.79 -34.50
N ARG A 566 28.49 -45.11 -35.32
CA ARG A 566 29.61 -44.16 -35.06
C ARG A 566 30.05 -43.48 -36.40
N VAL A 567 30.66 -42.30 -36.33
CA VAL A 567 31.47 -41.61 -37.39
C VAL A 567 30.73 -40.95 -38.58
N GLY A 568 31.16 -39.72 -38.92
CA GLY A 568 30.88 -38.97 -40.15
C GLY A 568 31.37 -37.51 -40.01
N SER A 569 32.20 -36.97 -40.93
CA SER A 569 32.98 -35.74 -40.64
C SER A 569 33.45 -34.90 -41.84
N SER A 570 33.18 -33.59 -41.81
CA SER A 570 33.78 -32.49 -42.60
C SER A 570 33.35 -31.13 -41.97
N LEU A 571 34.09 -30.01 -41.85
CA LEU A 571 35.13 -29.31 -42.65
C LEU A 571 34.55 -28.66 -43.93
N PHE A 572 34.66 -27.35 -44.24
CA PHE A 572 35.19 -26.13 -43.55
C PHE A 572 34.05 -25.05 -43.54
N ALA A 573 34.15 -23.77 -43.14
CA ALA A 573 35.20 -22.81 -42.71
C ALA A 573 34.59 -21.91 -41.58
N VAL A 574 35.16 -20.86 -40.95
CA VAL A 574 36.26 -19.87 -41.16
C VAL A 574 36.03 -18.78 -42.22
N ALA A 575 35.47 -17.64 -41.78
CA ALA A 575 35.73 -16.31 -42.33
C ALA A 575 35.44 -15.22 -41.27
N ALA A 576 36.46 -14.47 -40.88
CA ALA A 576 36.32 -13.23 -40.10
C ALA A 576 37.24 -12.18 -40.73
N MET A 577 36.73 -10.98 -41.01
CA MET A 577 37.56 -9.83 -41.36
C MET A 577 36.95 -8.52 -40.84
N VAL A 578 37.85 -7.64 -40.42
CA VAL A 578 37.61 -6.28 -39.93
C VAL A 578 38.05 -5.30 -41.02
N VAL A 579 37.18 -4.36 -41.41
CA VAL A 579 37.51 -3.01 -41.94
C VAL A 579 36.32 -2.13 -41.54
N LEU A 580 36.43 -1.26 -40.52
CA LEU A 580 37.04 0.08 -40.46
C LEU A 580 36.09 1.19 -40.94
N ALA A 581 36.04 2.30 -40.20
CA ALA A 581 35.13 3.42 -40.42
C ALA A 581 35.62 4.42 -41.49
N LEU A 582 34.69 5.21 -42.05
CA LEU A 582 34.93 6.59 -42.46
C LEU A 582 33.63 7.39 -42.55
N LEU A 583 33.74 8.71 -42.41
CA LEU A 583 32.63 9.67 -42.42
C LEU A 583 32.04 9.87 -43.81
N MET A 584 30.71 10.02 -43.89
CA MET A 584 29.99 11.12 -44.57
C MET A 584 28.65 11.34 -43.89
#